data_AF-A0A379FG02-F1
#
_entry.id   AF-A0A379FG02-F1
#
_cell.length_a   1.000
_cell.length_b   1.000
_cell.length_c   1.000
_cell.angle_alpha   90.00
_cell.angle_beta   90.00
_cell.angle_gamma   90.00
#
_symmetry.space_group_name_H-M   'P 1'
#
loop_
_entity.id
_entity.type
_entity.pdbx_description
1 polymer ?
#
loop_
_entity_poly.entity_id
_entity_poly.type
_entity_poly.pdbx_seq_one_letter_code
_entity_poly.pdbx_strand_id
1 'polypeptide(L)'
;MLTINATVRKEQGKGASRRLRVANRFPAIVYGGNEEPIAIDLDHNEVINQEHKSEFYADFVNLVIDGKATKVKVKAVQTSRV
;
A
#
# COMPACT_ATOMS: atom_id res chain seq x y z
N MET A 1 11.83 -7.19 9.93
CA MET A 1 11.32 -5.88 9.47
C MET A 1 10.74 -6.08 8.09
N LEU A 2 9.45 -5.83 7.93
CA LEU A 2 8.72 -6.11 6.70
C LEU A 2 9.11 -5.10 5.62
N THR A 3 9.40 -5.55 4.40
CA THR A 3 9.66 -4.66 3.26
C THR A 3 8.61 -4.94 2.20
N ILE A 4 7.96 -3.88 1.70
CA ILE A 4 6.94 -3.94 0.66
C ILE A 4 7.33 -2.98 -0.46
N ASN A 5 7.23 -3.45 -1.70
CA ASN A 5 7.44 -2.61 -2.87
C ASN A 5 6.16 -1.86 -3.25
N ALA A 6 6.30 -0.58 -3.55
CA ALA A 6 5.21 0.29 -3.95
C ALA A 6 5.58 1.07 -5.21
N THR A 7 4.56 1.36 -6.03
CA THR A 7 4.70 2.20 -7.22
C THR A 7 3.84 3.43 -7.06
N VAL A 8 4.35 4.60 -7.48
CA VAL A 8 3.58 5.85 -7.45
C VAL A 8 2.51 5.82 -8.52
N ARG A 9 1.29 6.19 -8.14
CA ARG A 9 0.15 6.21 -9.06
C ARG A 9 0.12 7.49 -9.87
N LYS A 10 0.03 7.33 -11.20
CA LYS A 10 -0.23 8.44 -12.14
C LYS A 10 -1.72 8.73 -12.28
N GLU A 11 -2.56 7.70 -12.22
CA GLU A 11 -4.01 7.81 -12.44
C GLU A 11 -4.82 7.57 -11.15
N GLN A 12 -5.76 8.48 -10.87
CA GLN A 12 -6.63 8.44 -9.70
C GLN A 12 -8.11 8.36 -10.10
N GLY A 13 -8.99 8.11 -9.12
CA GLY A 13 -10.44 8.00 -9.33
C GLY A 13 -10.97 6.56 -9.43
N LYS A 14 -12.29 6.43 -9.66
CA LYS A 14 -13.03 5.16 -9.61
C LYS A 14 -12.58 4.18 -10.70
N GLY A 15 -12.47 4.65 -11.95
CA GLY A 15 -12.09 3.82 -13.09
C GLY A 15 -10.67 3.28 -12.97
N ALA A 16 -9.71 4.14 -12.68
CA ALA A 16 -8.29 3.76 -12.50
C ALA A 16 -8.13 2.75 -11.36
N SER A 17 -8.76 3.00 -10.22
CA SER A 17 -8.73 2.11 -9.06
C SER A 17 -9.39 0.76 -9.33
N ARG A 18 -10.39 0.68 -10.21
CA ARG A 18 -11.00 -0.59 -10.63
C ARG A 18 -10.06 -1.37 -11.55
N ARG A 19 -9.39 -0.71 -12.50
CA ARG A 19 -8.41 -1.35 -13.38
C ARG A 19 -7.25 -1.97 -12.60
N LEU A 20 -6.74 -1.27 -11.58
CA LEU A 20 -5.70 -1.80 -10.70
C LEU A 20 -6.12 -3.11 -10.04
N ARG A 21 -7.32 -3.14 -9.44
CA ARG A 21 -7.85 -4.34 -8.76
C ARG A 21 -8.01 -5.54 -9.70
N VAL A 22 -8.38 -5.29 -10.96
CA VAL A 22 -8.44 -6.36 -11.99
C VAL A 22 -7.04 -6.86 -12.36
N ALA A 23 -6.03 -5.99 -12.33
CA ALA A 23 -4.63 -6.33 -12.60
C ALA A 23 -3.89 -6.91 -11.38
N ASN A 24 -4.61 -7.45 -10.40
CA ASN A 24 -4.07 -8.00 -9.15
C ASN A 24 -3.22 -7.03 -8.31
N ARG A 25 -3.53 -5.73 -8.42
CA ARG A 25 -2.91 -4.66 -7.63
C ARG A 25 -4.00 -3.86 -6.94
N PHE A 26 -3.68 -3.15 -5.87
CA PHE A 26 -4.69 -2.31 -5.21
C PHE A 26 -4.14 -0.94 -4.84
N PRO A 27 -5.00 0.08 -4.80
CA PRO A 27 -4.58 1.42 -4.43
C PRO A 27 -4.39 1.55 -2.91
N ALA A 28 -3.35 2.26 -2.51
CA ALA A 28 -3.11 2.70 -1.13
C ALA A 28 -2.65 4.17 -1.11
N ILE A 29 -2.59 4.75 0.08
CA ILE A 29 -2.14 6.12 0.30
C ILE A 29 -1.20 6.17 1.50
N VAL A 30 -0.09 6.88 1.34
CA VAL A 30 0.87 7.16 2.42
C VAL A 30 0.69 8.62 2.79
N TYR A 31 0.56 8.90 4.08
CA TYR A 31 0.41 10.25 4.61
C TYR A 31 0.95 10.31 6.04
N GLY A 32 1.30 11.53 6.48
CA GLY A 32 1.74 11.78 7.85
C GLY A 32 2.82 12.86 7.92
N GLY A 33 3.01 13.43 9.12
CA GLY A 33 3.99 14.49 9.34
C GLY A 33 3.67 15.76 8.54
N ASN A 34 4.70 16.38 7.97
CA ASN A 34 4.61 17.59 7.14
C ASN A 34 4.81 17.29 5.64
N GLU A 35 4.79 16.02 5.23
CA GLU A 35 4.98 15.62 3.83
C GLU A 35 3.65 15.52 3.09
N GLU A 36 3.68 15.77 1.79
CA GLU A 36 2.50 15.64 0.95
C GLU A 36 2.06 14.16 0.84
N PRO A 37 0.75 13.86 0.88
CA PRO A 37 0.26 12.51 0.72
C PRO A 37 0.62 11.92 -0.65
N ILE A 38 1.15 10.70 -0.65
CA ILE A 38 1.57 9.99 -1.86
C ILE A 38 0.57 8.87 -2.15
N ALA A 39 -0.06 8.94 -3.33
CA ALA A 39 -0.90 7.86 -3.83
C ALA A 39 -0.02 6.77 -4.46
N ILE A 40 -0.16 5.55 -3.96
CA ILE A 40 0.63 4.40 -4.39
C ILE A 40 -0.26 3.22 -4.78
N ASP A 41 0.29 2.30 -5.55
CA ASP A 41 -0.30 1.00 -5.81
C ASP A 41 0.65 -0.12 -5.36
N LEU A 42 0.03 -1.19 -4.86
CA LEU A 42 0.68 -2.32 -4.23
C LEU A 42 0.26 -3.61 -4.92
N ASP A 43 1.16 -4.60 -4.94
CA ASP A 43 0.84 -5.95 -5.39
C ASP A 43 -0.07 -6.66 -4.37
N HIS A 44 -1.18 -7.21 -4.84
CA HIS A 44 -2.16 -7.84 -3.95
C HIS A 44 -1.60 -9.08 -3.26
N ASN A 45 -0.90 -9.94 -4.01
CA ASN A 45 -0.39 -11.21 -3.49
C ASN A 45 0.74 -10.99 -2.48
N GLU A 46 1.61 -10.01 -2.74
CA GLU A 46 2.69 -9.67 -1.82
C GLU A 46 2.12 -9.18 -0.48
N VAL A 47 1.18 -8.23 -0.52
CA VAL A 47 0.66 -7.63 0.71
C VAL A 47 -0.24 -8.58 1.49
N ILE A 48 -1.12 -9.36 0.84
CA ILE A 48 -2.06 -10.24 1.55
C ILE A 48 -1.31 -11.32 2.34
N ASN A 49 -0.22 -11.86 1.78
CA ASN A 49 0.63 -12.82 2.47
C ASN A 49 1.28 -12.24 3.73
N GLN A 50 1.60 -10.94 3.72
CA GLN A 50 2.13 -10.25 4.90
C GLN A 50 1.04 -9.86 5.88
N GLU A 51 -0.14 -9.48 5.38
CA GLU A 51 -1.30 -9.06 6.18
C GLU A 51 -1.74 -10.16 7.18
N HIS A 52 -1.60 -11.43 6.79
CA HIS A 52 -1.90 -12.57 7.68
C HIS A 52 -0.97 -12.68 8.90
N LYS A 53 0.16 -11.97 8.92
CA LYS A 53 1.10 -11.96 10.04
C LYS A 53 0.71 -10.84 11.00
N SER A 54 0.61 -11.15 12.29
CA SER A 54 0.30 -10.15 13.34
C SER A 54 1.29 -8.98 13.38
N GLU A 55 2.56 -9.25 13.04
CA GLU A 55 3.64 -8.27 12.91
C GLU A 55 3.31 -7.12 11.93
N PHE A 56 2.51 -7.37 10.89
CA PHE A 56 2.13 -6.39 9.89
C PHE A 56 1.39 -5.18 10.48
N TYR A 57 0.58 -5.42 11.51
CA TYR A 57 -0.22 -4.40 12.18
C TYR A 57 0.47 -3.82 13.42
N ALA A 58 1.29 -4.63 14.09
CA ALA A 58 1.97 -4.23 15.32
C ALA A 58 3.17 -3.31 15.03
N ASP A 59 3.99 -3.67 14.06
CA ASP A 59 5.30 -3.08 13.81
C ASP A 59 5.28 -2.04 12.67
N PHE A 60 6.44 -1.41 12.49
CA PHE A 60 6.70 -0.55 11.35
C PHE A 60 7.09 -1.37 10.12
N VAL A 61 6.59 -0.96 8.96
CA VAL A 61 6.85 -1.53 7.64
C VAL A 61 7.77 -0.59 6.87
N ASN A 62 8.76 -1.15 6.17
CA ASN A 62 9.52 -0.42 5.16
C ASN A 62 8.78 -0.47 3.84
N LEU A 63 8.40 0.68 3.33
CA LEU A 63 7.77 0.83 2.04
C LEU A 63 8.78 1.39 1.05
N VAL A 64 9.09 0.65 0.00
CA VAL A 64 10.02 1.09 -1.06
C VAL A 64 9.21 1.74 -2.16
N ILE A 65 9.30 3.06 -2.28
CA ILE A 65 8.65 3.87 -3.31
C ILE A 65 9.75 4.42 -4.22
N ASP A 66 9.76 4.04 -5.50
CA ASP A 66 10.75 4.50 -6.49
C ASP A 66 12.21 4.35 -6.01
N GLY A 67 12.51 3.25 -5.30
CA GLY A 67 13.84 2.96 -4.75
C GLY A 67 14.17 3.65 -3.43
N LYS A 68 13.29 4.51 -2.91
CA LYS A 68 13.43 5.13 -1.58
C LYS A 68 12.64 4.34 -0.54
N ALA A 69 13.32 3.93 0.53
CA ALA A 69 12.69 3.25 1.65
C ALA A 69 12.12 4.26 2.65
N THR A 70 10.81 4.20 2.88
CA THR A 70 10.09 5.02 3.86
C THR A 70 9.50 4.13 4.94
N LYS A 71 9.73 4.49 6.21
CA LYS A 71 9.19 3.75 7.36
C LYS A 71 7.75 4.19 7.63
N VAL A 72 6.80 3.28 7.48
CA VAL A 72 5.36 3.55 7.63
C VAL A 72 4.73 2.59 8.63
N LYS A 73 3.52 2.91 9.10
CA LYS A 73 2.70 2.02 9.92
C LYS A 73 1.30 1.92 9.31
N VAL A 74 0.75 0.71 9.31
CA VAL A 74 -0.60 0.45 8.80
C VAL A 74 -1.61 1.15 9.70
N LYS A 75 -2.41 2.04 9.12
CA LYS A 75 -3.42 2.81 9.87
C LYS A 75 -4.82 2.22 9.77
N ALA A 76 -5.22 1.80 8.57
CA ALA A 76 -6.50 1.19 8.28
C ALA A 76 -6.39 0.34 7.02
N VAL A 77 -7.19 -0.72 6.93
CA VAL A 77 -7.28 -1.59 5.76
C VAL A 77 -8.74 -1.64 5.34
N GLN A 78 -8.99 -1.46 4.04
CA GLN A 78 -10.31 -1.63 3.46
C GLN A 78 -10.37 -3.00 2.79
N THR A 79 -11.17 -3.91 3.36
CA THR A 79 -11.40 -5.24 2.81
C THR A 79 -12.54 -5.23 1.79
N SER A 80 -12.61 -6.28 0.97
CA SER A 80 -13.82 -6.56 0.19
C SER A 80 -15.00 -6.78 1.15
N ARG A 81 -16.19 -6.32 0.76
CA ARG A 81 -17.41 -6.44 1.56
C ARG A 81 -18.04 -7.84 1.51
N VAL A 82 -17.45 -8.76 0.75
CA VAL A 82 -18.00 -10.08 0.42
C VAL A 82 -16.96 -11.14 0.76
#